data_AF-A0A959CRT0-F1
#
_entry.id   AF-A0A959CRT0-F1
#
_cell.length_a   1.000
_cell.length_b   1.000
_cell.length_c   1.000
_cell.angle_alpha   90.00
_cell.angle_beta   90.00
_cell.angle_gamma   90.00
#
_symmetry.space_group_name_H-M   'P 1'
#
loop_
_entity.id
_entity.type
_entity.pdbx_description
1 polymer ?
#
loop_
_entity_poly.entity_id
_entity_poly.type
_entity_poly.pdbx_seq_one_letter_code
_entity_poly.pdbx_strand_id
1 'polypeptide(L)'
;MFFLECTLRHIACEGRCYVLGCNQFVTRDMYPEKYREELHGQPEVMSRGGSVVVGPLGGLIAGPLWDEEGILYADINLDEVVKSKLDFDVVGHYGWKGG
;
A
#
# COMPACT_ATOMS: atom_id res chain seq x y z
N MET A 1 -2.32 -12.57 2.19
CA MET A 1 -2.72 -11.16 2.10
C MET A 1 -1.85 -10.23 2.95
N PHE A 2 -1.58 -10.54 4.23
CA PHE A 2 -0.63 -9.80 5.11
C PHE A 2 0.80 -9.65 4.55
N PHE A 3 1.22 -10.58 3.70
CA PHE A 3 2.54 -10.54 3.06
C PHE A 3 2.72 -9.34 2.12
N LEU A 4 1.65 -8.92 1.43
CA LEU A 4 1.71 -7.81 0.47
C LEU A 4 2.05 -6.49 1.19
N GLU A 5 1.41 -6.22 2.32
CA GLU A 5 1.67 -5.02 3.12
C GLU A 5 3.12 -4.98 3.63
N CYS A 6 3.63 -6.08 4.16
CA CYS A 6 5.02 -6.17 4.63
C CYS A 6 6.02 -5.90 3.51
N THR A 7 5.81 -6.49 2.32
CA THR A 7 6.70 -6.27 1.17
C THR A 7 6.64 -4.81 0.69
N LEU A 8 5.45 -4.21 0.58
CA LEU A 8 5.31 -2.83 0.12
C LEU A 8 5.92 -1.84 1.11
N ARG A 9 5.78 -2.08 2.43
CA ARG A 9 6.47 -1.29 3.45
C ARG A 9 7.97 -1.44 3.38
N HIS A 10 8.47 -2.65 3.15
CA HIS A 10 9.91 -2.87 3.01
C HIS A 10 10.47 -2.10 1.81
N ILE A 11 9.81 -2.19 0.64
CA ILE A 11 10.19 -1.46 -0.58
C ILE A 11 10.10 0.06 -0.36
N ALA A 12 9.06 0.55 0.31
CA ALA A 12 8.90 1.98 0.58
C ALA A 12 10.00 2.51 1.48
N CYS A 13 10.33 1.77 2.54
CA CYS A 13 11.45 2.08 3.43
C CYS A 13 12.79 2.04 2.68
N GLU A 14 13.05 1.00 1.90
CA GLU A 14 14.32 0.85 1.17
C GLU A 14 14.49 1.91 0.08
N GLY A 15 13.45 2.14 -0.73
CA GLY A 15 13.47 3.07 -1.85
C GLY A 15 13.24 4.54 -1.47
N ARG A 16 12.86 4.82 -0.22
CA ARG A 16 12.45 6.16 0.26
C ARG A 16 11.45 6.80 -0.69
N CYS A 17 10.48 6.02 -1.11
CA CYS A 17 9.48 6.43 -2.08
C CYS A 17 8.08 6.05 -1.60
N TYR A 18 7.08 6.76 -2.11
CA TYR A 18 5.70 6.34 -1.95
C TYR A 18 5.48 5.06 -2.77
N VAL A 19 4.90 4.06 -2.13
CA VAL A 19 4.58 2.78 -2.77
C VAL A 19 3.07 2.60 -2.74
N LEU A 20 2.49 2.35 -3.92
CA LEU A 20 1.07 2.11 -4.09
C LEU A 20 0.87 0.64 -4.44
N GLY A 21 0.15 -0.08 -3.58
CA GLY A 21 -0.37 -1.41 -3.89
C GLY A 21 -1.82 -1.29 -4.34
N CYS A 22 -2.14 -1.86 -5.49
CA CYS A 22 -3.52 -1.97 -5.97
C CYS A 22 -3.89 -3.45 -6.04
N ASN A 23 -4.93 -3.87 -5.33
CA ASN A 23 -5.51 -5.19 -5.48
C ASN A 23 -7.01 -5.12 -5.75
N GLN A 24 -7.47 -5.96 -6.67
CA GLN A 24 -8.87 -6.06 -7.06
C GLN A 24 -9.69 -6.74 -5.97
N PHE A 25 -10.87 -6.19 -5.69
CA PHE A 25 -11.92 -6.88 -4.93
C PHE A 25 -12.81 -7.60 -5.93
N VAL A 26 -12.84 -8.93 -5.87
CA VAL A 26 -13.61 -9.76 -6.83
C VAL A 26 -14.36 -10.83 -6.07
N THR A 27 -15.66 -10.89 -6.31
CA THR A 27 -16.52 -11.97 -5.82
C THR A 27 -16.75 -13.00 -6.93
N ARG A 28 -17.13 -14.21 -6.54
CA ARG A 28 -17.42 -15.30 -7.49
C ARG A 28 -18.53 -14.92 -8.47
N ASP A 29 -19.51 -14.13 -8.04
CA ASP A 29 -20.63 -13.70 -8.89
C ASP A 29 -20.23 -12.72 -9.99
N MET A 30 -19.11 -12.00 -9.82
CA MET A 30 -18.55 -11.14 -10.88
C MET A 30 -17.96 -11.94 -12.05
N TYR A 31 -17.69 -13.25 -11.88
CA TYR A 31 -17.21 -14.08 -12.97
C TYR A 31 -18.36 -14.46 -13.93
N PRO A 32 -18.11 -14.50 -15.25
CA PRO A 32 -19.09 -14.95 -16.24
C PRO A 32 -19.60 -16.36 -15.93
N GLU A 33 -20.89 -16.61 -16.18
CA GLU A 33 -21.59 -17.89 -15.90
C GLU A 33 -20.80 -19.13 -16.36
N LYS A 34 -20.15 -19.01 -17.53
CA LYS A 34 -19.33 -20.07 -18.14
C LYS A 34 -18.21 -20.59 -17.22
N TYR A 35 -17.67 -19.76 -16.34
CA TYR A 35 -16.58 -20.10 -15.44
C TYR A 35 -17.07 -20.41 -14.02
N ARG A 36 -18.35 -20.15 -13.69
CA ARG A 36 -18.88 -20.39 -12.34
C ARG A 36 -18.95 -21.87 -11.99
N GLU A 37 -19.15 -22.74 -12.98
CA GLU A 37 -19.14 -24.19 -12.76
C GLU A 37 -17.77 -24.71 -12.30
N GLU A 38 -16.68 -24.10 -12.75
CA GLU A 38 -15.33 -24.43 -12.30
C GLU A 38 -15.01 -23.86 -10.90
N LEU A 39 -15.86 -22.96 -10.38
CA LEU A 39 -15.68 -22.23 -9.12
C LEU A 39 -16.55 -22.77 -7.97
N HIS A 40 -17.27 -23.88 -8.15
CA HIS A 40 -18.18 -24.42 -7.12
C HIS A 40 -17.53 -24.78 -5.78
N GLY A 41 -16.20 -25.01 -5.74
CA GLY A 41 -15.45 -25.28 -4.51
C GLY A 41 -14.63 -24.10 -3.99
N GLN A 42 -14.71 -22.93 -4.61
CA GLN A 42 -13.93 -21.75 -4.24
C GLN A 42 -14.70 -20.82 -3.28
N PRO A 43 -14.00 -20.05 -2.44
CA PRO A 43 -14.63 -19.07 -1.57
C PRO A 43 -15.42 -18.01 -2.36
N GLU A 44 -16.48 -17.50 -1.75
CA GLU A 44 -17.36 -16.49 -2.35
C GLU A 44 -16.62 -15.19 -2.69
N VAL A 45 -15.67 -14.80 -1.83
CA VAL A 45 -14.74 -13.71 -2.11
C VAL A 45 -13.45 -14.31 -2.68
N MET A 46 -13.26 -14.15 -3.98
CA MET A 46 -12.12 -14.66 -4.73
C MET A 46 -10.86 -13.82 -4.46
N SER A 47 -11.04 -12.51 -4.30
CA SER A 47 -9.98 -11.60 -3.88
C SER A 47 -10.58 -10.53 -2.97
N ARG A 48 -10.02 -10.40 -1.76
CA ARG A 48 -10.50 -9.47 -0.72
C ARG A 48 -10.06 -8.01 -0.92
N GLY A 49 -9.48 -7.67 -2.07
CA GLY A 49 -8.84 -6.36 -2.24
C GLY A 49 -7.54 -6.27 -1.45
N GLY A 50 -7.26 -5.13 -0.81
CA GLY A 50 -6.03 -4.85 -0.08
C GLY A 50 -5.17 -3.76 -0.70
N SER A 51 -5.80 -2.89 -1.50
CA SER A 51 -5.14 -1.71 -2.03
C SER A 51 -4.68 -0.82 -0.89
N VAL A 52 -3.48 -0.26 -1.00
CA VAL A 52 -2.82 0.46 0.08
C VAL A 52 -1.82 1.47 -0.46
N VAL A 53 -1.69 2.61 0.21
CA VAL A 53 -0.68 3.62 -0.07
C VAL A 53 0.25 3.69 1.13
N VAL A 54 1.55 3.50 0.86
CA VAL A 54 2.60 3.50 1.87
C VAL A 54 3.55 4.66 1.62
N GLY A 55 3.91 5.36 2.69
CA GLY A 55 4.86 6.46 2.67
C GLY A 55 6.33 6.01 2.65
N PRO A 56 7.25 6.94 2.33
CA PRO A 56 8.70 6.66 2.22
C PRO A 56 9.36 6.21 3.53
N LEU A 57 8.69 6.40 4.68
CA LEU A 57 9.12 5.93 5.99
C LEU A 57 8.43 4.61 6.42
N GLY A 58 7.66 3.98 5.54
CA GLY A 58 6.92 2.74 5.81
C GLY A 58 5.57 2.94 6.52
N GLY A 59 5.19 4.19 6.80
CA GLY A 59 3.86 4.52 7.34
C GLY A 59 2.74 4.29 6.33
N LEU A 60 1.57 3.87 6.79
CA LEU A 60 0.37 3.78 5.95
C LEU A 60 -0.26 5.16 5.79
N ILE A 61 -0.53 5.56 4.55
CA ILE A 61 -1.15 6.85 4.22
C ILE A 61 -2.64 6.66 3.90
N ALA A 62 -2.97 5.61 3.14
CA ALA A 62 -4.34 5.26 2.82
C ALA A 62 -4.51 3.75 2.67
N GLY A 63 -5.69 3.23 3.04
CA GLY A 63 -5.96 1.79 3.10
C GLY A 63 -5.33 1.11 4.33
N PRO A 64 -5.24 -0.22 4.36
CA PRO A 64 -5.65 -1.14 3.29
C PRO A 64 -7.18 -1.24 3.12
N LEU A 65 -7.65 -1.17 1.88
CA LEU A 65 -9.07 -1.31 1.53
C LEU A 65 -9.43 -2.80 1.42
N TRP A 66 -10.16 -3.32 2.39
CA TRP A 66 -10.54 -4.73 2.47
C TRP A 66 -12.02 -4.94 2.20
N ASP A 67 -12.33 -6.03 1.52
CA ASP A 67 -13.69 -6.55 1.33
C ASP A 67 -14.66 -5.59 0.63
N GLU A 68 -14.15 -4.55 -0.02
CA GLU A 68 -14.94 -3.57 -0.75
C GLU A 68 -14.25 -3.12 -2.04
N GLU A 69 -15.07 -2.78 -3.03
CA GLU A 69 -14.62 -2.08 -4.23
C GLU A 69 -14.63 -0.58 -3.95
N GLY A 70 -13.51 0.09 -4.22
CA GLY A 70 -13.40 1.51 -3.96
C GLY A 70 -12.13 2.11 -4.53
N ILE A 71 -12.13 3.45 -4.62
CA ILE A 71 -10.98 4.23 -5.04
C ILE A 71 -10.33 4.79 -3.78
N LEU A 72 -9.06 4.46 -3.56
CA LEU A 72 -8.26 5.07 -2.51
C LEU A 72 -7.69 6.40 -3.00
N TYR A 73 -7.93 7.45 -2.24
CA TYR A 73 -7.30 8.75 -2.42
C TYR A 73 -6.30 8.98 -1.29
N ALA A 74 -5.15 9.55 -1.63
CA ALA A 74 -4.11 9.89 -0.68
C ALA A 74 -3.45 11.20 -1.12
N ASP A 75 -3.30 12.13 -0.18
CA ASP A 75 -2.48 13.32 -0.38
C ASP A 75 -1.01 12.96 -0.13
N ILE A 76 -0.16 13.23 -1.11
CA ILE A 76 1.27 12.94 -1.03
C ILE A 76 2.06 14.23 -0.89
N ASN A 77 3.01 14.25 0.04
CA ASN A 77 3.91 15.37 0.24
C ASN A 77 5.32 15.03 -0.27
N LEU A 78 5.67 15.52 -1.46
CA LEU A 78 6.97 15.23 -2.06
C LEU A 78 8.15 15.76 -1.23
N ASP A 79 7.95 16.77 -0.36
CA ASP A 79 8.98 17.24 0.54
C ASP A 79 9.40 16.15 1.54
N GLU A 80 8.51 15.23 1.91
CA GLU A 80 8.83 14.10 2.78
C GLU A 80 9.75 13.10 2.10
N VAL A 81 9.66 12.93 0.78
CA VAL A 81 10.61 12.08 0.02
C VAL A 81 11.99 12.70 0.04
N VAL A 82 12.09 14.02 -0.15
CA VAL A 82 13.37 14.74 -0.09
C VAL A 82 13.97 14.64 1.31
N LYS A 83 13.18 14.88 2.37
CA LYS A 83 13.61 14.72 3.76
C LYS A 83 14.01 13.29 4.09
N SER A 84 13.24 12.28 3.70
CA SER A 84 13.54 10.86 3.97
C SER A 84 14.80 10.37 3.26
N LYS A 85 15.11 10.95 2.09
CA LYS A 85 16.39 10.73 1.41
C LYS A 85 17.53 11.43 2.15
N LEU A 86 17.36 12.69 2.56
CA LEU A 86 18.37 13.45 3.30
C LEU A 86 18.68 12.86 4.68
N ASP A 87 17.67 12.39 5.43
CA ASP A 87 17.82 11.68 6.71
C ASP A 87 18.67 10.41 6.56
N PHE A 88 18.73 9.83 5.36
CA PHE A 88 19.51 8.62 5.07
C PHE A 88 20.80 8.90 4.28
N ASP A 89 20.92 10.06 3.62
CA ASP A 89 22.03 10.40 2.70
C ASP A 89 23.11 11.30 3.34
N VAL A 90 22.83 12.11 4.38
CA VAL A 90 23.85 13.03 4.91
C VAL A 90 23.82 13.18 6.44
N VAL A 91 24.97 12.88 7.04
CA VAL A 91 25.47 13.41 8.32
C VAL A 91 25.08 14.89 8.53
N GLY A 92 24.44 15.19 9.66
CA GLY A 92 24.45 16.54 10.25
C GLY A 92 23.19 17.34 9.97
N HIS A 93 22.37 17.58 10.99
CA HIS A 93 22.56 18.65 11.97
C HIS A 93 21.50 18.48 13.06
N TYR A 94 21.90 17.97 14.24
CA TYR A 94 21.23 18.32 15.48
C TYR A 94 21.40 19.83 15.69
N GLY A 95 20.55 20.61 15.04
CA GLY A 95 20.44 22.05 15.25
C GLY A 95 19.75 22.34 16.57
N TRP A 96 20.34 21.92 17.70
CA TRP A 96 20.06 22.54 18.98
C TRP A 96 20.84 23.85 19.03
N LYS A 97 20.17 24.96 18.74
CA LYS A 97 20.55 26.28 19.28
C LYS A 97 19.39 26.82 20.10
N GLY A 98 19.63 27.00 21.40
CA GLY A 98 18.73 27.64 22.35
C GLY A 98 18.87 27.00 23.73
N GLY A 99 19.50 27.62 24.73
CA GLY A 99 20.07 28.95 24.84
C GLY A 99 21.09 29.02 25.98
#